data_AF-A0A2P2KQI0-F1
#
_entry.id   AF-A0A2P2KQI0-F1
#
_cell.length_a   1.000
_cell.length_b   1.000
_cell.length_c   1.000
_cell.angle_alpha   90.00
_cell.angle_beta   90.00
_cell.angle_gamma   90.00
#
_symmetry.space_group_name_H-M   'P 1'
#
loop_
_entity.id
_entity.type
_entity.pdbx_description
1 polymer ?
#
loop_
_entity_poly.entity_id
_entity_poly.type
_entity_poly.pdbx_seq_one_letter_code
_entity_poly.pdbx_strand_id
1 'polypeptide(L)'
;MSQYTLSGYDASAHMTEETKHADKNGPRGIISAVGISAIFGWLYILGVTFAVTNIPYLLDEDNDASGYAIAEVFYSVFKNRYGSGVGGILCLGLAAVAVFFCGMSSITSNSRMVYAFSRDGAMPLSSVWHRVNRQEVPINAVWLSASISFCMALTYLGSTVAFQAMVSIATIGLYIAYALPIFFRVTLARKSFVPGPFNLGRYSILVGWIAVTWVAIISILFSLPVAYPVTNETLNYTPVAVGGLLLLIVLTWTLSARHWFRGPKTNI
;
A
#
# COMPACT_ATOMS: atom_id res chain seq x y z
N MET A 1 5.06 9.45 -5.81
CA MET A 1 4.09 8.33 -5.92
C MET A 1 4.65 7.03 -6.53
N SER A 2 5.92 6.97 -6.98
CA SER A 2 6.48 5.75 -7.59
C SER A 2 6.51 4.51 -6.68
N GLN A 3 6.47 4.68 -5.37
CA GLN A 3 6.47 3.55 -4.43
C GLN A 3 5.11 2.90 -4.23
N TYR A 4 4.02 3.65 -4.46
CA TYR A 4 2.67 3.12 -4.33
C TYR A 4 2.45 1.89 -5.22
N THR A 5 3.08 1.85 -6.40
CA THR A 5 2.94 0.74 -7.38
C THR A 5 3.58 -0.57 -6.95
N LEU A 6 4.53 -0.53 -6.00
CA LEU A 6 5.19 -1.71 -5.44
C LEU A 6 4.68 -2.03 -4.02
N SER A 7 3.52 -1.52 -3.62
CA SER A 7 2.89 -1.87 -2.35
C SER A 7 2.07 -3.16 -2.45
N GLY A 8 1.69 -3.75 -1.31
CA GLY A 8 0.78 -4.90 -1.26
C GLY A 8 1.41 -6.26 -1.56
N TYR A 9 2.74 -6.36 -1.70
CA TYR A 9 3.43 -7.65 -1.88
C TYR A 9 3.25 -8.60 -0.69
N ASP A 10 2.91 -8.08 0.51
CA ASP A 10 2.62 -8.86 1.70
C ASP A 10 1.20 -9.46 1.71
N ALA A 11 0.37 -9.19 0.69
CA ALA A 11 -0.91 -9.85 0.49
C ALA A 11 -0.79 -11.39 0.54
N SER A 12 0.32 -11.94 0.01
CA SER A 12 0.62 -13.36 0.11
C SER A 12 0.80 -13.85 1.55
N ALA A 13 1.22 -12.99 2.48
CA ALA A 13 1.34 -13.30 3.89
C ALA A 13 -0.03 -13.31 4.61
N HIS A 14 -0.98 -12.49 4.16
CA HIS A 14 -2.35 -12.46 4.72
C HIS A 14 -3.21 -13.67 4.31
N MET A 15 -2.84 -14.37 3.24
CA MET A 15 -3.48 -15.62 2.76
C MET A 15 -2.64 -16.88 3.06
N THR A 16 -1.69 -16.78 3.99
CA THR A 16 -0.82 -17.90 4.37
C THR A 16 -1.63 -19.09 4.91
N GLU A 17 -2.73 -18.83 5.63
CA GLU A 17 -3.61 -19.86 6.22
C GLU A 17 -4.29 -20.76 5.16
N GLU A 18 -4.49 -20.25 3.94
CA GLU A 18 -5.13 -20.98 2.83
C GLU A 18 -4.09 -21.53 1.82
N THR A 19 -2.80 -21.21 2.02
CA THR A 19 -1.73 -21.56 1.08
C THR A 19 -1.13 -22.92 1.43
N LYS A 20 -1.12 -23.86 0.47
CA LYS A 20 -0.39 -25.13 0.63
C LYS A 20 1.11 -24.85 0.76
N HIS A 21 1.76 -25.42 1.77
CA HIS A 21 3.19 -25.21 2.06
C HIS A 21 3.55 -23.72 2.22
N ALA A 22 2.75 -23.02 3.03
CA ALA A 22 2.84 -21.58 3.21
C ALA A 22 4.21 -21.11 3.76
N ASP A 23 4.88 -21.98 4.52
CA ASP A 23 6.22 -21.81 5.07
C ASP A 23 7.32 -21.58 4.01
N LYS A 24 7.16 -22.15 2.80
CA LYS A 24 8.07 -21.97 1.66
C LYS A 24 7.46 -21.11 0.56
N ASN A 25 6.16 -21.27 0.31
CA ASN A 25 5.48 -20.61 -0.80
C ASN A 25 5.15 -19.15 -0.50
N GLY A 26 4.90 -18.77 0.75
CA GLY A 26 4.69 -17.37 1.13
C GLY A 26 5.89 -16.48 0.77
N PRO A 27 7.10 -16.77 1.29
CA PRO A 27 8.29 -15.98 0.97
C PRO A 27 8.64 -15.96 -0.53
N ARG A 28 8.47 -17.10 -1.23
CA ARG A 28 8.69 -17.18 -2.68
C ARG A 28 7.68 -16.33 -3.45
N GLY A 29 6.42 -16.34 -3.04
CA GLY A 29 5.35 -15.52 -3.62
C GLY A 29 5.71 -14.04 -3.57
N ILE A 30 6.10 -13.54 -2.39
CA ILE A 30 6.52 -12.15 -2.19
C ILE A 30 7.66 -11.76 -3.15
N ILE A 31 8.73 -12.58 -3.19
CA ILE A 31 9.90 -12.30 -4.04
C ILE A 31 9.53 -12.33 -5.53
N SER A 32 8.74 -13.33 -5.94
CA SER A 32 8.30 -13.44 -7.34
C SER A 32 7.39 -12.28 -7.75
N ALA A 33 6.50 -11.84 -6.87
CA ALA A 33 5.59 -10.72 -7.15
C ALA A 33 6.39 -9.42 -7.36
N VAL A 34 7.34 -9.12 -6.47
CA VAL A 34 8.21 -7.94 -6.62
C VAL A 34 9.06 -8.04 -7.89
N GLY A 35 9.65 -9.20 -8.16
CA GLY A 35 10.50 -9.42 -9.34
C GLY A 35 9.74 -9.27 -10.66
N ILE A 36 8.56 -9.88 -10.77
CA ILE A 36 7.70 -9.78 -11.96
C ILE A 36 7.23 -8.34 -12.15
N SER A 37 6.73 -7.69 -11.08
CA SER A 37 6.29 -6.29 -11.14
C SER A 37 7.41 -5.33 -11.54
N ALA A 38 8.65 -5.57 -11.10
CA ALA A 38 9.80 -4.77 -11.50
C ALA A 38 10.10 -4.89 -13.00
N ILE A 39 10.07 -6.11 -13.55
CA ILE A 39 10.35 -6.36 -14.98
C ILE A 39 9.25 -5.75 -15.86
N PHE A 40 7.99 -6.07 -15.59
CA PHE A 40 6.87 -5.55 -16.38
C PHE A 40 6.67 -4.06 -16.19
N GLY A 41 6.86 -3.55 -14.98
CA GLY A 41 6.82 -2.11 -14.69
C GLY A 41 7.91 -1.36 -15.45
N TRP A 42 9.13 -1.90 -15.52
CA TRP A 42 10.21 -1.32 -16.31
C TRP A 42 9.91 -1.31 -17.81
N LEU A 43 9.43 -2.43 -18.37
CA LEU A 43 9.01 -2.51 -19.78
C LEU A 43 7.89 -1.52 -20.10
N TYR A 44 6.91 -1.39 -19.19
CA TYR A 44 5.82 -0.43 -19.33
C TYR A 44 6.33 1.01 -19.34
N ILE A 45 7.19 1.39 -18.38
CA ILE A 45 7.76 2.74 -18.30
C ILE A 45 8.58 3.05 -19.55
N LEU A 46 9.39 2.11 -20.05
CA LEU A 46 10.10 2.28 -21.31
C LEU A 46 9.15 2.53 -22.48
N GLY A 47 8.11 1.70 -22.61
CA GLY A 47 7.11 1.84 -23.68
C GLY A 47 6.43 3.20 -23.65
N VAL A 48 6.00 3.66 -22.48
CA VAL A 48 5.40 4.99 -22.30
C VAL A 48 6.40 6.09 -22.64
N THR A 49 7.65 5.98 -22.19
CA THR A 49 8.70 6.99 -22.44
C THR A 49 8.98 7.16 -23.93
N PHE A 50 8.99 6.08 -24.71
CA PHE A 50 9.13 6.15 -26.17
C PHE A 50 7.87 6.68 -26.89
N ALA A 51 6.69 6.51 -26.28
CA ALA A 51 5.42 6.97 -26.83
C ALA A 51 5.13 8.45 -26.54
N VAL A 52 5.72 9.01 -25.48
CA VAL A 52 5.58 10.43 -25.13
C VAL A 52 6.31 11.29 -26.15
N THR A 53 5.55 12.04 -26.94
CA THR A 53 6.08 12.92 -28.00
C THR A 53 6.05 14.40 -27.62
N ASN A 54 5.05 14.85 -26.84
CA ASN A 54 4.89 16.26 -26.48
C ASN A 54 4.39 16.43 -25.04
N ILE A 55 5.31 16.66 -24.11
CA ILE A 55 5.01 16.81 -22.67
C ILE A 55 4.08 18.00 -22.38
N PRO A 56 4.28 19.21 -22.96
CA PRO A 56 3.36 20.32 -22.78
C PRO A 56 1.90 19.99 -23.10
N TYR A 57 1.65 19.30 -24.22
CA TYR A 57 0.29 18.93 -24.62
C TYR A 57 -0.32 17.84 -23.72
N LEU A 58 0.50 16.92 -23.19
CA LEU A 58 0.03 15.86 -22.30
C LEU A 58 -0.43 16.37 -20.92
N LEU A 59 0.15 17.48 -20.47
CA LEU A 59 -0.15 18.11 -19.18
C LEU A 59 -1.18 19.24 -19.28
N ASP A 60 -1.63 19.55 -20.50
CA ASP A 60 -2.61 20.60 -20.73
C ASP A 60 -3.99 20.16 -20.21
N GLU A 61 -4.63 21.01 -19.40
CA GLU A 61 -5.95 20.72 -18.83
C GLU A 61 -7.06 20.81 -19.90
N ASP A 62 -6.79 21.50 -21.01
CA ASP A 62 -7.71 21.63 -22.15
C ASP A 62 -7.64 20.45 -23.14
N ASN A 63 -6.80 19.44 -22.88
CA ASN A 63 -6.68 18.27 -23.76
C ASN A 63 -7.85 17.27 -23.60
N ASP A 64 -7.94 16.32 -24.55
CA ASP A 64 -9.00 15.30 -24.61
C ASP A 64 -9.09 14.44 -23.33
N ALA A 65 -8.02 14.40 -22.52
CA ALA A 65 -7.93 13.68 -21.25
C ALA A 65 -7.82 14.59 -20.02
N SER A 66 -8.15 15.88 -20.12
CA SER A 66 -8.12 16.87 -19.02
C SER A 66 -6.85 16.84 -18.14
N GLY A 67 -5.67 16.76 -18.76
CA GLY A 67 -4.38 16.76 -18.05
C GLY A 67 -3.94 15.39 -17.50
N TYR A 68 -4.69 14.32 -17.71
CA TYR A 68 -4.26 12.96 -17.35
C TYR A 68 -3.27 12.40 -18.38
N ALA A 69 -1.98 12.70 -18.19
CA ALA A 69 -0.90 12.38 -19.12
C ALA A 69 -0.90 10.92 -19.63
N ILE A 70 -1.11 9.93 -18.76
CA ILE A 70 -1.12 8.51 -19.20
C ILE A 70 -2.34 8.23 -20.09
N ALA A 71 -3.51 8.75 -19.75
CA ALA A 71 -4.71 8.55 -20.55
C ALA A 71 -4.57 9.18 -21.94
N GLU A 72 -4.00 10.38 -22.02
CA GLU A 72 -3.73 11.06 -23.29
C GLU A 72 -2.68 10.34 -24.13
N VAL A 73 -1.62 9.77 -23.53
CA VAL A 73 -0.65 8.93 -24.25
C VAL A 73 -1.35 7.72 -24.88
N PHE A 74 -2.19 7.01 -24.12
CA PHE A 74 -2.92 5.85 -24.66
C PHE A 74 -3.88 6.26 -25.79
N TYR A 75 -4.58 7.38 -25.64
CA TYR A 75 -5.49 7.87 -26.66
C TYR A 75 -4.76 8.31 -27.93
N SER A 76 -3.72 9.14 -27.79
CA SER A 76 -2.94 9.71 -28.91
C SER A 76 -2.17 8.66 -29.71
N VAL A 77 -1.57 7.65 -29.06
CA VAL A 77 -0.86 6.56 -29.75
C VAL A 77 -1.80 5.78 -30.66
N PHE A 78 -2.99 5.43 -30.16
CA PHE A 78 -3.98 4.70 -30.96
C PHE A 78 -4.59 5.57 -32.06
N LYS A 79 -4.87 6.85 -31.78
CA LYS A 79 -5.33 7.83 -32.77
C LYS A 79 -4.33 8.02 -33.91
N ASN A 80 -3.04 8.15 -33.60
CA ASN A 80 -1.97 8.32 -34.59
C ASN A 80 -1.73 7.06 -35.43
N ARG A 81 -1.86 5.86 -34.83
CA ARG A 81 -1.57 4.60 -35.54
C ARG A 81 -2.74 4.06 -36.33
N TYR A 82 -3.96 4.16 -35.80
CA TYR A 82 -5.16 3.49 -36.33
C TYR A 82 -6.26 4.48 -36.77
N GLY A 83 -6.03 5.79 -36.65
CA GLY A 83 -7.02 6.83 -36.99
C GLY A 83 -8.19 6.94 -36.00
N SER A 84 -8.22 6.11 -34.96
CA SER A 84 -9.25 6.10 -33.93
C SER A 84 -8.65 5.82 -32.55
N GLY A 85 -9.01 6.64 -31.55
CA GLY A 85 -8.56 6.50 -30.16
C GLY A 85 -9.32 5.46 -29.35
N VAL A 86 -10.31 4.77 -29.94
CA VAL A 86 -11.16 3.78 -29.23
C VAL A 86 -10.34 2.66 -28.60
N GLY A 87 -9.25 2.22 -29.26
CA GLY A 87 -8.37 1.19 -28.70
C GLY A 87 -7.68 1.63 -27.40
N GLY A 88 -7.27 2.90 -27.31
CA GLY A 88 -6.69 3.47 -26.08
C GLY A 88 -7.71 3.49 -24.93
N ILE A 89 -8.95 3.86 -25.22
CA ILE A 89 -10.04 3.87 -24.23
C ILE A 89 -10.34 2.46 -23.72
N LEU A 90 -10.34 1.44 -24.60
CA LEU A 90 -10.53 0.04 -24.19
C LEU A 90 -9.40 -0.44 -23.27
N CYS A 91 -8.15 -0.08 -23.55
CA CYS A 91 -7.02 -0.38 -22.67
C CYS A 91 -7.16 0.27 -21.29
N LEU A 92 -7.61 1.53 -21.24
CA LEU A 92 -7.90 2.22 -19.97
C LEU A 92 -9.07 1.56 -19.21
N GLY A 93 -10.11 1.11 -19.92
CA GLY A 93 -11.21 0.35 -19.34
C GLY A 93 -10.75 -0.96 -18.70
N LEU A 94 -9.85 -1.69 -19.36
CA LEU A 94 -9.25 -2.90 -18.78
C LEU A 94 -8.42 -2.58 -17.52
N ALA A 95 -7.67 -1.47 -17.54
CA ALA A 95 -6.94 -1.01 -16.36
C ALA A 95 -7.89 -0.66 -15.20
N ALA A 96 -9.03 -0.01 -15.48
CA ALA A 96 -10.04 0.31 -14.47
C ALA A 96 -10.64 -0.96 -13.83
N VAL A 97 -10.93 -1.98 -14.63
CA VAL A 97 -11.38 -3.29 -14.13
C VAL A 97 -10.31 -3.95 -13.26
N ALA A 98 -9.05 -3.90 -13.67
CA ALA A 98 -7.94 -4.45 -12.87
C ALA A 98 -7.79 -3.74 -11.51
N VAL A 99 -7.93 -2.41 -11.47
CA VAL A 99 -7.91 -1.63 -10.22
C VAL A 99 -9.11 -1.97 -9.33
N PHE A 100 -10.28 -2.22 -9.90
CA PHE A 100 -11.45 -2.66 -9.15
C PHE A 100 -11.21 -4.01 -8.44
N PHE A 101 -10.63 -5.00 -9.13
CA PHE A 101 -10.23 -6.27 -8.52
C PHE A 101 -9.16 -6.10 -7.43
N CYS A 102 -8.20 -5.21 -7.64
CA CYS A 102 -7.19 -4.86 -6.62
C CYS A 102 -7.84 -4.27 -5.35
N GLY A 103 -8.82 -3.38 -5.51
CA GLY A 103 -9.58 -2.82 -4.40
C GLY A 103 -10.34 -3.88 -3.61
N MET A 104 -11.01 -4.82 -4.29
CA MET A 104 -11.71 -5.93 -3.64
C MET A 104 -10.75 -6.84 -2.85
N SER A 105 -9.59 -7.15 -3.42
CA SER A 105 -8.55 -7.92 -2.72
C SER A 105 -8.03 -7.19 -1.47
N SER A 106 -7.83 -5.87 -1.58
CA SER A 106 -7.36 -5.03 -0.46
C SER A 106 -8.38 -4.98 0.69
N ILE A 107 -9.67 -4.83 0.38
CA ILE A 107 -10.75 -4.87 1.39
C ILE A 107 -10.79 -6.23 2.07
N THR A 108 -10.64 -7.31 1.31
CA THR A 108 -10.62 -8.67 1.85
C THR A 108 -9.45 -8.85 2.83
N SER A 109 -8.24 -8.45 2.44
CA SER A 109 -7.06 -8.50 3.32
C SER A 109 -7.24 -7.67 4.59
N ASN A 110 -7.71 -6.43 4.45
CA ASN A 110 -7.93 -5.54 5.59
C ASN A 110 -8.95 -6.10 6.58
N SER A 111 -10.06 -6.66 6.09
CA SER A 111 -11.09 -7.24 6.95
C SER A 111 -10.58 -8.42 7.79
N ARG A 112 -9.66 -9.24 7.24
CA ARG A 112 -9.01 -10.34 7.97
C ARG A 112 -8.08 -9.83 9.05
N MET A 113 -7.32 -8.77 8.77
CA MET A 113 -6.46 -8.12 9.76
C MET A 113 -7.30 -7.52 10.91
N VAL A 114 -8.41 -6.84 10.59
CA VAL A 114 -9.34 -6.29 11.58
C VAL A 114 -9.92 -7.40 12.47
N TYR A 115 -10.30 -8.53 11.86
CA TYR A 115 -10.81 -9.69 12.59
C TYR A 115 -9.75 -10.29 13.53
N ALA A 116 -8.51 -10.50 13.05
CA ALA A 116 -7.42 -11.03 13.87
C ALA A 116 -7.10 -10.12 15.07
N PHE A 117 -7.02 -8.80 14.86
CA PHE A 117 -6.83 -7.85 15.97
C PHE A 117 -8.03 -7.82 16.94
N SER A 118 -9.25 -7.98 16.43
CA SER A 118 -10.45 -8.04 17.27
C SER A 118 -10.52 -9.33 18.10
N ARG A 119 -10.04 -10.47 17.56
CA ARG A 119 -9.88 -11.74 18.29
C ARG A 119 -8.94 -11.59 19.47
N ASP A 120 -7.85 -10.86 19.28
CA ASP A 120 -6.84 -10.61 20.31
C ASP A 120 -7.27 -9.51 21.30
N GLY A 121 -8.50 -8.99 21.16
CA GLY A 121 -9.05 -7.94 22.02
C GLY A 121 -8.41 -6.57 21.81
N ALA A 122 -7.64 -6.38 20.73
CA ALA A 122 -6.83 -5.20 20.47
C ALA A 122 -7.62 -3.99 19.96
N MET A 123 -8.91 -4.15 19.63
CA MET A 123 -9.78 -3.08 19.12
C MET A 123 -10.90 -2.69 20.09
N PRO A 124 -11.29 -1.40 20.11
CA PRO A 124 -12.52 -0.96 20.77
C PRO A 124 -13.72 -1.66 20.12
N LEU A 125 -14.66 -2.16 20.94
CA LEU A 125 -15.80 -2.98 20.50
C LEU A 125 -15.39 -4.29 19.79
N SER A 126 -14.27 -4.90 20.18
CA SER A 126 -13.78 -6.20 19.68
C SER A 126 -14.86 -7.29 19.61
N SER A 127 -15.86 -7.28 20.51
CA SER A 127 -17.00 -8.20 20.52
C SER A 127 -17.96 -8.09 19.32
N VAL A 128 -17.99 -6.93 18.64
CA VAL A 128 -18.82 -6.68 17.45
C VAL A 128 -18.05 -7.06 16.19
N TRP A 129 -16.76 -6.74 16.13
CA TRP A 129 -15.90 -6.93 14.97
C TRP A 129 -15.41 -8.38 14.82
N HIS A 130 -15.31 -9.13 15.93
CA HIS A 130 -14.95 -10.55 15.92
C HIS A 130 -16.08 -11.48 15.45
N ARG A 131 -17.32 -10.98 15.27
CA ARG A 131 -18.42 -11.84 14.81
C ARG A 131 -18.22 -12.28 13.36
N VAL A 132 -18.14 -13.59 13.18
CA VAL A 132 -18.00 -14.23 11.87
C VAL A 132 -19.34 -14.84 11.46
N ASN A 133 -19.67 -14.78 10.17
CA ASN A 133 -20.86 -15.44 9.63
C ASN A 133 -20.60 -16.95 9.44
N ARG A 134 -21.65 -17.71 9.07
CA ARG A 134 -21.62 -19.16 8.79
C ARG A 134 -20.62 -19.57 7.69
N GLN A 135 -20.15 -18.63 6.88
CA GLN A 135 -19.13 -18.81 5.85
C GLN A 135 -17.72 -18.38 6.29
N GLU A 136 -17.51 -18.16 7.60
CA GLU A 136 -16.23 -17.71 8.18
C GLU A 136 -15.74 -16.34 7.66
N VAL A 137 -16.67 -15.53 7.13
CA VAL A 137 -16.39 -14.14 6.71
C VAL A 137 -16.80 -13.13 7.80
N PRO A 138 -15.90 -12.21 8.22
CA PRO A 138 -16.20 -11.17 9.20
C PRO A 138 -16.91 -9.96 8.55
N ILE A 139 -18.22 -10.10 8.26
CA ILE A 139 -19.00 -9.09 7.52
C ILE A 139 -18.96 -7.69 8.17
N ASN A 140 -18.99 -7.61 9.50
CA ASN A 140 -18.92 -6.33 10.21
C ASN A 140 -17.59 -5.61 9.98
N ALA A 141 -16.48 -6.35 9.93
CA ALA A 141 -15.16 -5.80 9.62
C ALA A 141 -15.05 -5.33 8.17
N VAL A 142 -15.71 -6.03 7.24
CA VAL A 142 -15.80 -5.62 5.82
C VAL A 142 -16.54 -4.28 5.69
N TRP A 143 -17.72 -4.15 6.31
CA TRP A 143 -18.48 -2.90 6.27
C TRP A 143 -17.77 -1.73 6.95
N LEU A 144 -17.07 -1.98 8.06
CA LEU A 144 -16.22 -0.97 8.69
C LEU A 144 -15.13 -0.48 7.72
N SER A 145 -14.41 -1.42 7.10
CA SER A 145 -13.36 -1.12 6.12
C SER A 145 -13.91 -0.33 4.93
N ALA A 146 -15.05 -0.77 4.37
CA ALA A 146 -15.70 -0.12 3.23
C ALA A 146 -16.19 1.29 3.58
N SER A 147 -16.76 1.48 4.77
CA SER A 147 -17.27 2.77 5.23
C SER A 147 -16.13 3.77 5.44
N ILE A 148 -15.03 3.34 6.07
CA ILE A 148 -13.84 4.20 6.25
C ILE A 148 -13.25 4.58 4.89
N SER A 149 -13.07 3.60 3.99
CA SER A 149 -12.59 3.86 2.63
C SER A 149 -13.52 4.80 1.85
N PHE A 150 -14.83 4.69 2.01
CA PHE A 150 -15.80 5.59 1.40
C PHE A 150 -15.68 7.02 1.93
N CYS A 151 -15.56 7.18 3.26
CA CYS A 151 -15.32 8.49 3.87
C CYS A 151 -14.00 9.12 3.38
N MET A 152 -12.95 8.33 3.23
CA MET A 152 -11.68 8.78 2.67
C MET A 152 -11.80 9.14 1.18
N ALA A 153 -12.59 8.40 0.40
CA ALA A 153 -12.84 8.75 -0.99
C ALA A 153 -13.61 10.08 -1.13
N LEU A 154 -14.49 10.38 -0.18
CA LEU A 154 -15.32 11.59 -0.19
C LEU A 154 -14.50 12.88 -0.10
N THR A 155 -13.30 12.84 0.49
CA THR A 155 -12.44 14.04 0.57
C THR A 155 -11.99 14.53 -0.81
N TYR A 156 -11.99 13.65 -1.82
CA TYR A 156 -11.66 14.02 -3.19
C TYR A 156 -12.63 15.05 -3.76
N LEU A 157 -13.91 15.03 -3.35
CA LEU A 157 -14.90 16.04 -3.78
C LEU A 157 -14.56 17.44 -3.25
N GLY A 158 -13.88 17.53 -2.11
CA GLY A 158 -13.50 18.82 -1.51
C GLY A 158 -12.18 19.35 -2.04
N SER A 159 -11.15 18.50 -2.14
CA SER A 159 -9.83 18.91 -2.60
C SER A 159 -9.02 17.73 -3.13
N THR A 160 -8.52 17.86 -4.37
CA THR A 160 -7.59 16.90 -4.98
C THR A 160 -6.26 16.85 -4.22
N VAL A 161 -5.81 18.00 -3.69
CA VAL A 161 -4.59 18.10 -2.86
C VAL A 161 -4.76 17.28 -1.57
N ALA A 162 -5.90 17.40 -0.90
CA ALA A 162 -6.17 16.63 0.33
C ALA A 162 -6.17 15.12 0.07
N PHE A 163 -6.77 14.68 -1.04
CA PHE A 163 -6.76 13.27 -1.42
C PHE A 163 -5.33 12.75 -1.72
N GLN A 164 -4.54 13.50 -2.49
CA GLN A 164 -3.15 13.16 -2.80
C GLN A 164 -2.27 13.10 -1.54
N ALA A 165 -2.49 14.01 -0.60
CA ALA A 165 -1.84 13.98 0.70
C ALA A 165 -2.19 12.70 1.47
N MET A 166 -3.47 12.31 1.53
CA MET A 166 -3.88 11.08 2.21
C MET A 166 -3.28 9.82 1.58
N VAL A 167 -3.24 9.72 0.25
CA VAL A 167 -2.60 8.58 -0.44
C VAL A 167 -1.11 8.51 -0.11
N SER A 168 -0.44 9.66 -0.03
CA SER A 168 0.97 9.74 0.37
C SER A 168 1.18 9.29 1.81
N ILE A 169 0.31 9.71 2.73
CA ILE A 169 0.33 9.28 4.14
C ILE A 169 0.11 7.78 4.26
N ALA A 170 -0.87 7.22 3.55
CA ALA A 170 -1.15 5.78 3.56
C ALA A 170 0.06 4.98 3.04
N THR A 171 0.70 5.46 1.97
CA THR A 171 1.89 4.84 1.39
C THR A 171 3.04 4.82 2.40
N ILE A 172 3.39 5.97 2.99
CA ILE A 172 4.48 6.04 3.98
C ILE A 172 4.16 5.22 5.22
N GLY A 173 2.93 5.31 5.73
CA GLY A 173 2.48 4.53 6.89
C GLY A 173 2.65 3.03 6.68
N LEU A 174 2.31 2.53 5.49
CA LEU A 174 2.49 1.13 5.13
C LEU A 174 3.98 0.73 5.09
N TYR A 175 4.84 1.56 4.49
CA TYR A 175 6.29 1.29 4.48
C TYR A 175 6.91 1.29 5.88
N ILE A 176 6.50 2.22 6.75
CA ILE A 176 6.93 2.22 8.15
C ILE A 176 6.46 0.94 8.85
N ALA A 177 5.22 0.51 8.63
CA ALA A 177 4.69 -0.74 9.16
C ALA A 177 5.49 -1.96 8.68
N TYR A 178 5.98 -1.97 7.44
CA TYR A 178 6.87 -3.02 6.94
C TYR A 178 8.28 -2.96 7.54
N ALA A 179 8.81 -1.75 7.79
CA ALA A 179 10.15 -1.58 8.34
C ALA A 179 10.23 -1.98 9.82
N LEU A 180 9.16 -1.80 10.60
CA LEU A 180 9.15 -2.07 12.04
C LEU A 180 9.49 -3.54 12.38
N PRO A 181 8.83 -4.57 11.80
CA PRO A 181 9.21 -5.97 12.04
C PRO A 181 10.64 -6.29 11.60
N ILE A 182 11.11 -5.70 10.49
CA ILE A 182 12.48 -5.90 9.98
C ILE A 182 13.49 -5.30 10.98
N PHE A 183 13.20 -4.10 11.49
CA PHE A 183 14.01 -3.43 12.49
C PHE A 183 14.11 -4.24 13.79
N PHE A 184 12.97 -4.72 14.32
CA PHE A 184 12.96 -5.55 15.52
C PHE A 184 13.66 -6.90 15.32
N ARG A 185 13.56 -7.49 14.13
CA ARG A 185 14.30 -8.70 13.78
C ARG A 185 15.81 -8.49 13.84
N VAL A 186 16.30 -7.36 13.31
CA VAL A 186 17.72 -7.04 13.22
C VAL A 186 18.32 -6.62 14.57
N THR A 187 17.51 -5.98 15.42
CA THR A 187 17.95 -5.43 16.71
C THR A 187 17.68 -6.39 17.88
N LEU A 188 16.41 -6.62 18.21
CA LEU A 188 15.97 -7.24 19.46
C LEU A 188 15.91 -8.77 19.36
N ALA A 189 15.39 -9.30 18.24
CA ALA A 189 15.19 -10.73 18.05
C ALA A 189 16.39 -11.45 17.40
N ARG A 190 17.54 -10.77 17.25
CA ARG A 190 18.73 -11.32 16.55
C ARG A 190 19.19 -12.67 17.13
N LYS A 191 19.03 -12.86 18.44
CA LYS A 191 19.46 -14.08 19.16
C LYS A 191 18.33 -15.08 19.43
N SER A 192 17.06 -14.65 19.37
CA SER A 192 15.89 -15.50 19.66
C SER A 192 15.18 -16.01 18.40
N PHE A 193 15.61 -15.57 17.22
CA PHE A 193 14.97 -15.92 15.96
C PHE A 193 15.23 -17.38 15.58
N VAL A 194 14.15 -18.16 15.48
CA VAL A 194 14.20 -19.53 14.96
C VAL A 194 14.04 -19.48 13.43
N PRO A 195 15.03 -19.94 12.66
CA PRO A 195 14.96 -19.89 11.20
C PRO A 195 13.89 -20.84 10.67
N GLY A 196 13.01 -20.31 9.83
CA GLY A 196 12.06 -21.12 9.05
C GLY A 196 12.74 -21.85 7.88
N PRO A 197 11.99 -22.72 7.18
CA PRO A 197 12.48 -23.50 6.05
C PRO A 197 12.93 -22.64 4.86
N PHE A 198 12.46 -21.39 4.78
CA PHE A 198 13.03 -20.35 3.95
C PHE A 198 13.80 -19.35 4.82
N ASN A 199 15.12 -19.27 4.66
CA ASN A 199 15.95 -18.29 5.35
C ASN A 199 17.06 -17.74 4.44
N LEU A 200 17.39 -16.46 4.62
CA LEU A 200 18.52 -15.80 3.95
C LEU A 200 19.85 -15.97 4.72
N GLY A 201 19.90 -16.83 5.73
CA GLY A 201 21.07 -17.07 6.58
C GLY A 201 21.70 -15.78 7.10
N ARG A 202 23.01 -15.66 6.92
CA ARG A 202 23.82 -14.50 7.36
C ARG A 202 23.47 -13.20 6.61
N TYR A 203 22.97 -13.29 5.37
CA TYR A 203 22.58 -12.13 4.58
C TYR A 203 21.29 -11.47 5.10
N SER A 204 20.50 -12.17 5.92
CA SER A 204 19.25 -11.62 6.47
C SER A 204 19.45 -10.35 7.30
N ILE A 205 20.58 -10.22 8.01
CA ILE A 205 20.90 -9.04 8.83
C ILE A 205 21.31 -7.86 7.94
N LEU A 206 22.15 -8.12 6.94
CA LEU A 206 22.62 -7.09 6.02
C LEU A 206 21.47 -6.54 5.17
N VAL A 207 20.66 -7.42 4.58
CA VAL A 207 19.47 -7.04 3.81
C VAL A 207 18.47 -6.31 4.71
N GLY A 208 18.33 -6.72 5.98
CA GLY A 208 17.47 -6.04 6.94
C GLY A 208 17.89 -4.59 7.23
N TRP A 209 19.18 -4.35 7.47
CA TRP A 209 19.70 -2.97 7.65
C TRP A 209 19.54 -2.12 6.39
N ILE A 210 19.81 -2.68 5.21
CA ILE A 210 19.60 -1.99 3.94
C ILE A 210 18.12 -1.61 3.78
N ALA A 211 17.19 -2.53 4.05
CA ALA A 211 15.76 -2.29 3.95
C ALA A 211 15.29 -1.19 4.91
N VAL A 212 15.69 -1.24 6.19
CA VAL A 212 15.31 -0.22 7.18
C VAL A 212 15.89 1.15 6.81
N THR A 213 17.16 1.20 6.41
CA THR A 213 17.81 2.45 6.00
C THR A 213 17.17 3.03 4.76
N TRP A 214 16.83 2.18 3.78
CA TRP A 214 16.10 2.58 2.59
C TRP A 214 14.72 3.14 2.94
N VAL A 215 13.98 2.48 3.84
CA VAL A 215 12.68 2.98 4.31
C VAL A 215 12.80 4.32 5.04
N ALA A 216 13.86 4.53 5.82
CA ALA A 216 14.11 5.82 6.45
C ALA A 216 14.39 6.92 5.42
N ILE A 217 15.24 6.65 4.42
CA ILE A 217 15.58 7.60 3.36
C ILE A 217 14.34 8.01 2.57
N ILE A 218 13.54 7.04 2.12
CA ILE A 218 12.33 7.31 1.32
C ILE A 218 11.29 8.06 2.15
N SER A 219 11.16 7.75 3.45
CA SER A 219 10.22 8.46 4.33
C SER A 219 10.59 9.94 4.46
N ILE A 220 11.88 10.26 4.55
CA ILE A 220 12.38 11.65 4.55
C ILE A 220 12.14 12.29 3.18
N LEU A 221 12.50 11.61 2.10
CA LEU A 221 12.40 12.14 0.74
C LEU A 221 10.94 12.44 0.36
N PHE A 222 10.01 11.55 0.68
CA PHE A 222 8.58 11.77 0.46
C PHE A 222 7.93 12.72 1.46
N SER A 223 8.66 13.16 2.49
CA SER A 223 8.23 14.23 3.39
C SER A 223 8.62 15.63 2.91
N LEU A 224 9.48 15.72 1.89
CA LEU A 224 9.87 17.00 1.29
C LEU A 224 8.76 17.53 0.36
N PRO A 225 8.65 18.86 0.20
CA PRO A 225 7.72 19.47 -0.74
C PRO A 225 8.09 19.13 -2.19
N VAL A 226 7.07 18.89 -3.02
CA VAL A 226 7.23 18.41 -4.41
C VAL A 226 7.50 19.54 -5.39
N ALA A 227 7.14 20.79 -5.04
CA ALA A 227 7.30 21.96 -5.89
C ALA A 227 7.68 23.20 -5.07
N TYR A 228 8.43 24.10 -5.70
CA TYR A 228 8.77 25.43 -5.16
C TYR A 228 8.14 26.50 -6.05
N PRO A 229 7.54 27.58 -5.50
CA PRO A 229 7.50 27.96 -4.08
C PRO A 229 6.52 27.14 -3.23
N VAL A 230 6.81 27.02 -1.93
CA VAL A 230 5.97 26.29 -0.97
C VAL A 230 4.82 27.19 -0.53
N THR A 231 3.60 26.89 -1.00
CA THR A 231 2.34 27.53 -0.58
C THR A 231 1.50 26.54 0.22
N ASN A 232 0.37 26.99 0.79
CA ASN A 232 -0.56 26.09 1.51
C ASN A 232 -1.09 24.95 0.63
N GLU A 233 -1.06 25.12 -0.70
CA GLU A 233 -1.50 24.15 -1.70
C GLU A 233 -0.38 23.21 -2.15
N THR A 234 0.89 23.60 -2.05
CA THR A 234 2.04 22.76 -2.44
C THR A 234 2.77 22.13 -1.24
N LEU A 235 2.40 22.51 -0.02
CA LEU A 235 2.97 21.94 1.19
C LEU A 235 2.58 20.47 1.34
N ASN A 236 3.60 19.64 1.52
CA ASN A 236 3.40 18.23 1.76
C ASN A 236 3.03 18.00 3.24
N TYR A 237 1.76 17.75 3.52
CA TYR A 237 1.24 17.50 4.88
C TYR A 237 1.60 16.11 5.44
N THR A 238 2.27 15.28 4.64
CA THR A 238 2.60 13.89 5.00
C THR A 238 3.40 13.77 6.31
N PRO A 239 4.52 14.48 6.54
CA PRO A 239 5.28 14.37 7.79
C PRO A 239 4.48 14.75 9.04
N VAL A 240 3.59 15.74 8.94
CA VAL A 240 2.72 16.16 10.06
C VAL A 240 1.74 15.04 10.41
N ALA A 241 1.10 14.46 9.41
CA ALA A 241 0.14 13.37 9.61
C ALA A 241 0.80 12.07 10.09
N VAL A 242 1.96 11.71 9.52
CA VAL A 242 2.73 10.54 9.96
C VAL A 242 3.24 10.73 11.39
N GLY A 243 3.78 11.91 11.71
CA GLY A 243 4.22 12.24 13.07
C GLY A 243 3.06 12.22 14.07
N GLY A 244 1.92 12.80 13.71
CA GLY A 244 0.70 12.77 14.51
C GLY A 244 0.19 11.35 14.76
N LEU A 245 0.17 10.49 13.73
CA LEU A 245 -0.23 9.09 13.87
C LEU A 245 0.73 8.31 14.78
N LEU A 246 2.04 8.46 14.58
CA LEU A 246 3.05 7.81 15.43
C LEU A 246 2.91 8.26 16.89
N LEU A 247 2.69 9.56 17.12
CA LEU A 247 2.42 10.08 18.46
C LEU A 247 1.15 9.46 19.06
N LEU A 248 0.06 9.37 18.31
CA LEU A 248 -1.17 8.72 18.77
C LEU A 248 -0.95 7.24 19.10
N ILE A 249 -0.20 6.50 18.29
CA ILE A 249 0.14 5.10 18.55
C ILE A 249 0.97 4.97 19.84
N VAL A 250 2.00 5.79 20.01
CA VAL A 250 2.84 5.77 21.22
C VAL A 250 2.05 6.20 22.46
N LEU A 251 1.19 7.21 22.36
CA LEU A 251 0.33 7.66 23.44
C LEU A 251 -0.69 6.58 23.83
N THR A 252 -1.40 5.99 22.87
CA THR A 252 -2.35 4.91 23.15
C THR A 252 -1.66 3.68 23.74
N TRP A 253 -0.44 3.35 23.28
CA TRP A 253 0.36 2.28 23.85
C TRP A 253 0.78 2.56 25.30
N THR A 254 1.33 3.74 25.56
CA THR A 254 1.86 4.13 26.88
C THR A 254 0.77 4.37 27.91
N LEU A 255 -0.36 4.94 27.50
CA LEU A 255 -1.47 5.26 28.39
C LEU A 255 -2.39 4.06 28.67
N SER A 256 -2.56 3.16 27.70
CA SER A 256 -3.56 2.10 27.79
C SER A 256 -3.02 0.73 27.40
N ALA A 257 -2.58 0.55 26.15
CA ALA A 257 -2.38 -0.80 25.58
C ALA A 257 -1.34 -1.64 26.31
N ARG A 258 -0.27 -1.05 26.84
CA ARG A 258 0.78 -1.78 27.59
C ARG A 258 0.26 -2.47 28.87
N HIS A 259 -0.89 -2.05 29.40
CA HIS A 259 -1.44 -2.58 30.66
C HIS A 259 -2.40 -3.74 30.45
N TRP A 260 -3.02 -3.87 29.28
CA TRP A 260 -4.07 -4.87 29.01
C TRP A 260 -3.77 -5.79 27.82
N PHE A 261 -2.90 -5.40 26.88
CA PHE A 261 -2.59 -6.21 25.71
C PHE A 261 -1.66 -7.39 26.07
N ARG A 262 -2.21 -8.60 26.08
CA ARG A 262 -1.49 -9.85 26.38
C ARG A 262 -1.11 -10.62 25.11
N GLY A 263 -0.50 -9.94 24.14
CA GLY A 263 0.05 -10.57 22.92
C GLY A 263 -0.95 -11.40 22.10
N PRO A 264 -0.49 -12.08 21.04
CA PRO A 264 -1.31 -13.01 20.28
C PRO A 264 -1.65 -14.22 21.17
N LYS A 265 -2.94 -14.54 21.32
CA LYS A 265 -3.33 -15.78 22.01
C LYS A 265 -3.07 -16.94 21.06
N THR A 266 -2.04 -17.75 21.36
CA THR A 266 -1.82 -19.02 20.68
C THR A 266 -2.97 -19.96 21.01
N ASN A 267 -3.92 -20.11 20.09
CA ASN A 267 -4.85 -21.21 20.11
C ASN A 267 -4.08 -22.44 19.60
N ILE A 268 -3.65 -23.27 20.55
CA ILE A 268 -3.29 -24.68 20.27
C ILE A 268 -4.60 -25.46 20.22
#